data_AF-A0A7C6F8D3-F1
#
_entry.id   AF-A0A7C6F8D3-F1
#
_cell.length_a   1.000
_cell.length_b   1.000
_cell.length_c   1.000
_cell.angle_alpha   90.00
_cell.angle_beta   90.00
_cell.angle_gamma   90.00
#
_symmetry.space_group_name_H-M   'P 1'
#
loop_
_entity.id
_entity.type
_entity.pdbx_description
1 polymer ?
#
loop_
_entity_poly.entity_id
_entity_poly.type
_entity_poly.pdbx_seq_one_letter_code
_entity_poly.pdbx_strand_id
1 'polypeptide(L)' 'MVTISPTANEISIENSGISSANYSKLLISLNQQDLENGIVLKAGSIKYTQEAQSARFETINKYGWTFNDGGLAP' A
#
# COMPACT_ATOMS: atom_id res chain seq x y z
N MET A 1 -3.99 -18.91 25.38
CA MET A 1 -2.95 -17.96 24.93
C MET A 1 -3.67 -16.90 24.13
N VAL A 2 -3.75 -15.67 24.63
CA VAL A 2 -4.28 -14.56 23.83
C VAL A 2 -3.09 -14.03 23.04
N THR A 3 -2.97 -14.41 21.77
CA THR A 3 -2.07 -13.72 20.85
C THR A 3 -2.71 -12.38 20.54
N ILE A 4 -2.35 -11.35 21.32
CA ILE A 4 -2.57 -9.96 20.92
C ILE A 4 -1.57 -9.72 19.79
N SER A 5 -2.04 -9.80 18.54
CA SER A 5 -1.25 -9.34 17.40
C SER A 5 -0.87 -7.88 17.67
N PRO A 6 0.42 -7.49 17.51
CA PRO A 6 0.81 -6.10 17.65
C PRO A 6 0.01 -5.30 16.62
N THR A 7 -0.54 -4.16 17.04
CA THR A 7 -1.19 -3.19 16.16
C THR A 7 -0.25 -2.91 14.99
N ALA A 8 -0.66 -3.23 13.77
CA ALA A 8 0.11 -2.93 12.57
C ALA A 8 0.50 -1.44 12.57
N ASN A 9 1.76 -1.13 12.29
CA ASN A 9 2.18 0.25 12.08
C ASN A 9 1.42 0.79 10.87
N GLU A 10 0.78 1.96 11.02
CA GLU A 10 -0.11 2.52 10.00
C GLU A 10 0.53 3.73 9.31
N ILE A 11 0.36 3.82 8.00
CA ILE A 11 0.66 5.00 7.17
C ILE A 11 -0.66 5.47 6.56
N SER A 12 -1.02 6.75 6.69
CA SER A 12 -2.20 7.32 6.01
C SER A 12 -1.81 8.44 5.06
N ILE A 13 -2.29 8.34 3.82
CA ILE A 13 -2.25 9.38 2.78
C ILE A 13 -3.65 9.71 2.28
N GLU A 14 -4.68 9.41 3.07
CA GLU A 14 -6.07 9.74 2.76
C GLU A 14 -6.24 11.26 2.60
N ASN A 15 -7.07 11.67 1.64
CA ASN A 15 -7.32 13.08 1.32
C ASN A 15 -6.06 13.90 0.94
N SER A 16 -4.94 13.25 0.63
CA SER A 16 -3.70 13.91 0.19
C SER A 16 -3.81 14.63 -1.16
N GLY A 17 -4.84 14.32 -1.95
CA GLY A 17 -5.05 14.88 -3.28
C GLY A 17 -4.08 14.33 -4.35
N ILE A 18 -3.30 13.28 -4.05
CA ILE A 18 -2.42 12.69 -5.06
C ILE A 18 -3.21 12.00 -6.17
N SER A 19 -2.72 12.11 -7.40
CA SER A 19 -3.30 11.44 -8.56
C SER A 19 -3.00 9.94 -8.56
N SER A 20 -3.80 9.16 -9.30
CA SER A 20 -3.53 7.73 -9.49
C SER A 20 -2.15 7.45 -10.06
N ALA A 21 -1.68 8.29 -10.98
CA ALA A 21 -0.35 8.16 -11.58
C ALA A 21 0.77 8.37 -10.54
N ASN A 22 0.61 9.34 -9.63
CA ASN A 22 1.60 9.58 -8.58
C ASN A 22 1.53 8.51 -7.49
N TYR A 23 0.33 8.00 -7.17
CA TYR A 23 0.19 6.86 -6.28
C TYR A 23 0.87 5.61 -6.86
N SER A 24 0.69 5.32 -8.16
CA SER A 24 1.41 4.24 -8.83
C SER A 24 2.93 4.37 -8.73
N LYS A 25 3.46 5.56 -8.97
CA LYS A 25 4.91 5.82 -8.83
C LYS A 25 5.39 5.57 -7.40
N LEU A 26 4.61 5.98 -6.41
CA LEU A 26 4.89 5.69 -5.00
C LEU A 26 4.93 4.18 -4.76
N LEU A 27 3.93 3.43 -5.19
CA LEU A 27 3.89 1.96 -5.00
C LEU A 27 5.07 1.25 -5.68
N ILE A 28 5.43 1.66 -6.89
CA ILE A 28 6.58 1.11 -7.63
C ILE A 28 7.89 1.42 -6.90
N SER A 29 8.08 2.67 -6.47
CA SER A 29 9.29 3.06 -5.74
C SER A 29 9.38 2.40 -4.37
N LEU A 30 8.25 2.21 -3.68
CA LEU A 30 8.17 1.56 -2.38
C LEU A 30 8.60 0.10 -2.47
N ASN A 31 8.15 -0.63 -3.48
CA ASN A 31 8.46 -2.04 -3.68
C ASN A 31 9.95 -2.32 -3.93
N GLN A 32 10.74 -1.29 -4.29
CA GLN A 32 12.19 -1.38 -4.47
C GLN A 32 13.00 -1.20 -3.17
N GLN A 33 12.33 -0.92 -2.04
CA GLN A 33 12.99 -0.70 -0.76
C GLN A 33 13.01 -1.97 0.10
N ASP A 34 13.88 -1.95 1.12
CA ASP A 34 13.81 -2.88 2.25
C ASP A 34 12.72 -2.39 3.21
N LEU A 35 11.56 -3.06 3.18
CA LEU A 35 10.37 -2.63 3.92
C LEU A 35 10.23 -3.37 5.25
N GLU A 36 9.67 -2.68 6.25
CA GLU A 36 9.14 -3.31 7.46
C GLU A 36 7.97 -4.24 7.11
N ASN A 37 7.77 -5.29 7.89
CA ASN A 37 6.65 -6.22 7.66
C ASN A 37 5.36 -5.72 8.32
N GLY A 38 4.22 -6.05 7.71
CA GLY A 38 2.91 -5.90 8.34
C GLY A 38 2.38 -4.47 8.45
N ILE A 39 2.85 -3.54 7.60
CA ILE A 39 2.34 -2.16 7.58
C ILE A 39 0.96 -2.10 6.93
N VAL A 40 0.08 -1.24 7.46
CA VAL A 40 -1.20 -0.89 6.84
C VAL A 40 -1.07 0.49 6.19
N LEU A 41 -1.17 0.57 4.87
CA LEU A 41 -1.24 1.83 4.13
C LEU A 41 -2.70 2.17 3.80
N LYS A 42 -3.19 3.27 4.38
CA LYS A 42 -4.52 3.84 4.13
C LYS A 42 -4.42 4.93 3.07
N ALA A 43 -4.94 4.66 1.87
CA ALA A 43 -5.03 5.62 0.77
C ALA A 43 -6.48 5.97 0.39
N GLY A 44 -7.47 5.43 1.10
CA GLY A 44 -8.88 5.77 0.91
C GLY A 44 -9.34 5.47 -0.51
N SER A 45 -9.90 6.47 -1.21
CA SER A 45 -10.39 6.31 -2.58
C SER A 45 -9.33 6.47 -3.68
N ILE A 46 -8.06 6.70 -3.32
CA ILE A 46 -6.98 6.86 -4.30
C ILE A 46 -6.76 5.52 -5.01
N LYS A 47 -6.83 5.53 -6.35
CA LYS A 47 -6.66 4.33 -7.18
C LYS A 47 -5.24 4.23 -7.69
N TYR A 48 -4.73 3.02 -7.95
CA TYR A 48 -3.47 2.81 -8.65
C TYR A 48 -3.73 2.45 -10.12
N THR A 49 -2.77 2.74 -11.00
CA THR A 49 -2.79 2.34 -12.43
C THR A 49 -2.27 0.92 -12.62
N GLN A 50 -2.56 0.30 -13.77
CA GLN A 50 -2.13 -1.06 -14.13
C GLN A 50 -0.63 -1.30 -13.93
N GLU A 51 0.18 -0.28 -14.14
CA GLU A 51 1.65 -0.30 -14.00
C GLU A 51 2.13 -0.64 -12.58
N ALA A 52 1.36 -0.29 -11.56
CA ALA A 52 1.70 -0.53 -10.15
C ALA A 52 1.13 -1.85 -9.60
N GLN A 53 0.40 -2.62 -10.41
CA GLN A 53 -0.28 -3.83 -9.93
C GLN A 53 0.71 -4.88 -9.40
N SER A 54 1.83 -5.12 -10.12
CA SER A 54 2.86 -6.07 -9.66
C SER A 54 3.51 -5.60 -8.37
N ALA A 55 3.91 -4.32 -8.31
CA ALA A 55 4.54 -3.74 -7.13
C ALA A 55 3.66 -3.84 -5.86
N ARG A 56 2.35 -3.55 -6.00
CA ARG A 56 1.38 -3.71 -4.90
C ARG A 56 1.25 -5.18 -4.48
N PHE A 57 1.10 -6.08 -5.45
CA PHE A 57 0.96 -7.52 -5.21
C PHE A 57 2.20 -8.11 -4.51
N GLU A 58 3.39 -7.78 -5.00
CA GLU A 58 4.66 -8.24 -4.41
C GLU A 58 4.85 -7.69 -3.00
N THR A 59 4.47 -6.43 -2.75
CA THR A 59 4.58 -5.83 -1.42
C THR A 59 3.66 -6.52 -0.41
N ILE A 60 2.44 -6.88 -0.81
CA ILE A 60 1.51 -7.68 0.01
C ILE A 60 2.11 -9.06 0.31
N ASN A 61 2.57 -9.79 -0.71
CA ASN A 61 3.01 -11.18 -0.53
C ASN A 61 4.36 -11.31 0.19
N LYS A 62 5.30 -10.40 -0.09
CA LYS A 62 6.66 -10.47 0.49
C LYS A 62 6.72 -9.90 1.90
N TYR A 63 6.03 -8.77 2.15
CA TYR A 63 6.14 -8.03 3.41
C TYR A 63 4.87 -8.09 4.26
N GLY A 64 3.80 -8.72 3.78
CA GLY A 64 2.53 -8.82 4.52
C GLY A 64 1.81 -7.49 4.69
N TRP A 65 2.06 -6.51 3.82
CA TRP A 65 1.40 -5.21 3.88
C TRP A 65 -0.09 -5.33 3.55
N THR A 66 -0.89 -4.43 4.12
CA THR A 66 -2.31 -4.24 3.75
C THR A 66 -2.49 -2.86 3.11
N PHE A 67 -3.10 -2.83 1.93
CA PHE A 67 -3.44 -1.58 1.24
C PHE A 67 -4.95 -1.34 1.26
N ASN A 68 -5.37 -0.32 2.01
CA ASN A 68 -6.74 0.18 2.02
C ASN A 68 -6.83 1.36 1.04
N ASP A 69 -6.92 1.03 -0.24
CA ASP A 69 -6.95 1.97 -1.37
C ASP A 69 -8.16 1.74 -2.28
N GLY A 70 -8.33 2.62 -3.28
CA GLY A 70 -9.45 2.59 -4.21
C GLY A 70 -9.37 1.48 -5.26
N GLY A 71 -8.39 0.59 -5.16
CA GLY A 71 -8.12 -0.47 -6.13
C GLY A 71 -7.53 0.04 -7.45
N LEU A 72 -7.63 -0.80 -8.47
CA LEU A 72 -7.18 -0.50 -9.82
C LEU A 72 -8.08 0.58 -10.46
N ALA A 73 -7.46 1.58 -11.08
CA ALA A 73 -8.14 2.58 -11.88
C ALA A 73 -8.80 1.94 -13.13
N PRO A 74 -9.99 2.40 -13.55
CA PRO A 74 -10.64 1.93 -14.77
C PRO A 74 -9.79 2.12 -16.03
#